data_AF-A0A3M7E9K6-F1
#
_entry.id   AF-A0A3M7E9K6-F1
#
_cell.length_a   1.000
_cell.length_b   1.000
_cell.length_c   1.000
_cell.angle_alpha   90.00
_cell.angle_beta   90.00
_cell.angle_gamma   90.00
#
_symmetry.space_group_name_H-M   'P 1'
#
loop_
_entity.id
_entity.type
_entity.pdbx_description
1 polymer ?
#
loop_
_entity_poly.entity_id
_entity_poly.type
_entity_poly.pdbx_seq_one_letter_code
_entity_poly.pdbx_strand_id
1 'polypeptide(L)'
;MASLTNKNDAGVKIAFKYEGCVLDVDVAAVCAKSDMIKAIKAMMDAALTDSSNARIIITDHAHTLLLMLEYIYLGHYDVRDTLELPTGQVYGKDHPAISHIRVHAFGKKYKVSGLAALALEKLRCSESYIAAEDFVDVLRVAYQYSAEETDDVRTDLLAVALARFDDLAASQVILTQLAEFEELRDFAAQLLPHVFKFAAARYSKSEDLKLKRLETQVRGREGKIQRLESQVHGCEAKIKRLQSHVRGCEGKLQRFKSAARDWLGNVEIAKTEFLMLKQQASQYERERDEAREMLRRDVQGCGECGGRLICIKGCP
;
A
#
# COMPACT_ATOMS: atom_id res chain seq x y z
N MET A 1 9.83 21.60 53.92
CA MET A 1 10.78 20.68 54.59
C MET A 1 11.02 21.20 56.00
N ALA A 2 10.23 20.73 56.97
CA ALA A 2 10.36 21.15 58.36
C ALA A 2 11.63 20.52 58.98
N SER A 3 12.43 21.35 59.66
CA SER A 3 13.56 20.91 60.48
C SER A 3 13.09 19.89 61.51
N LEU A 4 13.38 18.61 61.26
CA LEU A 4 13.23 17.53 62.24
C LEU A 4 14.57 17.34 62.94
N THR A 5 14.88 18.28 63.84
CA THR A 5 15.93 18.07 64.83
C THR A 5 15.37 17.33 66.04
N ASN A 6 16.19 16.42 66.55
CA ASN A 6 16.11 15.74 67.85
C ASN A 6 15.07 14.63 68.02
N LYS A 7 15.49 13.41 67.68
CA LYS A 7 15.47 12.32 68.65
C LYS A 7 16.89 11.85 68.90
N ASN A 8 17.24 11.73 70.18
CA ASN A 8 18.51 11.19 70.66
C ASN A 8 18.62 9.70 70.31
N ASP A 9 18.91 9.38 69.05
CA ASP A 9 19.33 8.04 68.68
C ASP A 9 20.80 7.86 69.06
N ALA A 10 21.06 7.02 70.05
CA ALA A 10 22.41 6.55 70.34
C ALA A 10 22.90 5.68 69.15
N GLY A 11 23.99 6.10 68.50
CA GLY A 11 24.62 5.36 67.40
C GLY A 11 25.09 6.25 66.24
N VAL A 12 25.61 5.63 65.18
CA VAL A 12 26.13 6.34 64.00
C VAL A 12 25.02 7.15 63.29
N LYS A 13 25.26 8.46 63.10
CA LYS A 13 24.35 9.36 62.36
C LYS A 13 24.51 9.18 60.85
N ILE A 14 23.44 9.43 60.09
CA ILE A 14 23.47 9.38 58.62
C ILE A 14 23.13 10.76 58.07
N ALA A 15 23.88 11.16 57.06
CA ALA A 15 23.69 12.40 56.34
C ALA A 15 23.87 12.19 54.83
N PHE A 16 23.18 12.99 54.04
CA PHE A 16 23.33 13.04 52.60
C PHE A 16 24.02 14.35 52.21
N LYS A 17 25.06 14.27 51.38
CA LYS A 17 25.73 15.45 50.82
C LYS A 17 25.15 15.77 49.45
N TYR A 18 24.74 17.01 49.27
CA TYR A 18 24.26 17.52 47.99
C TYR A 18 24.81 18.94 47.79
N GLU A 19 25.46 19.22 46.65
CA GLU A 19 25.95 20.56 46.25
C GLU A 19 26.64 21.38 47.37
N GLY A 20 27.47 20.73 48.19
CA GLY A 20 28.21 21.38 49.29
C GLY A 20 27.43 21.49 50.61
N CYS A 21 26.15 21.18 50.63
CA CYS A 21 25.31 21.05 51.82
C CYS A 21 25.31 19.61 52.35
N VAL A 22 25.07 19.46 53.66
CA VAL A 22 24.89 18.16 54.31
C VAL A 22 23.55 18.14 55.01
N LEU A 23 22.65 17.25 54.59
CA LEU A 23 21.33 17.04 55.19
C LEU A 23 21.39 15.88 56.17
N ASP A 24 21.13 16.15 57.44
CA ASP A 24 20.87 15.08 58.41
C ASP A 24 19.46 14.51 58.22
N VAL A 25 19.36 13.19 58.36
CA VAL A 25 18.11 12.45 58.16
C VAL A 25 17.73 11.68 59.41
N ASP A 26 16.44 11.36 59.53
CA ASP A 26 15.95 10.39 60.49
C ASP A 26 16.46 8.99 60.07
N VAL A 27 17.42 8.50 60.86
CA VAL A 27 18.10 7.23 60.62
C VAL A 27 17.12 6.05 60.68
N ALA A 28 16.16 6.09 61.59
CA ALA A 28 15.16 5.02 61.73
C ALA A 28 14.25 4.96 60.49
N ALA A 29 13.79 6.12 60.00
CA ALA A 29 12.95 6.18 58.80
C ALA A 29 13.69 5.66 57.55
N VAL A 30 14.94 6.08 57.35
CA VAL A 30 15.74 5.66 56.19
C VAL A 30 16.09 4.17 56.28
N CYS A 31 16.54 3.67 57.43
CA CYS A 31 16.86 2.25 57.61
C CYS A 31 15.63 1.33 57.55
N ALA A 32 14.43 1.84 57.84
CA ALA A 32 13.19 1.07 57.68
C ALA A 32 12.84 0.82 56.20
N LYS A 33 13.30 1.68 55.28
CA LYS A 33 12.99 1.61 53.85
C LYS A 33 14.15 1.14 52.97
N SER A 34 15.39 1.30 53.42
CA SER A 34 16.60 0.92 52.68
C SER A 34 17.39 -0.17 53.40
N ASP A 35 17.40 -1.37 52.82
CA ASP A 35 18.17 -2.49 53.35
C ASP A 35 19.68 -2.26 53.23
N MET A 36 20.13 -1.56 52.18
CA MET A 36 21.53 -1.25 51.98
C MET A 36 22.03 -0.27 53.06
N ILE A 37 21.30 0.83 53.29
CA ILE A 37 21.69 1.83 54.27
C ILE A 37 21.64 1.25 55.69
N LYS A 38 20.64 0.41 55.98
CA LYS A 38 20.56 -0.36 57.23
C LYS A 38 21.78 -1.26 57.44
N ALA A 39 22.23 -1.98 56.40
CA ALA A 39 23.42 -2.82 56.48
C ALA A 39 24.70 -2.00 56.68
N ILE A 40 24.86 -0.88 55.97
CA ILE A 40 26.01 0.03 56.14
C ILE A 40 26.06 0.57 57.57
N LYS A 41 24.91 1.02 58.11
CA LYS A 41 24.83 1.49 59.50
C LYS A 41 25.25 0.40 60.47
N ALA A 42 24.71 -0.82 60.34
CA ALA A 42 25.02 -1.93 61.22
C ALA A 42 26.51 -2.31 61.17
N MET A 43 27.13 -2.28 59.99
CA MET A 43 28.56 -2.51 59.81
C MET A 43 29.40 -1.44 60.55
N MET A 44 29.00 -0.17 60.44
CA MET A 44 29.72 0.93 61.09
C MET A 44 29.53 0.94 62.61
N ASP A 45 28.33 0.64 63.10
CA ASP A 45 28.06 0.48 64.53
C ASP A 45 28.90 -0.67 65.14
N ALA A 46 29.15 -1.75 64.38
CA ALA A 46 29.99 -2.87 64.82
C ALA A 46 31.49 -2.57 64.77
N ALA A 47 31.93 -1.71 63.84
CA ALA A 47 33.33 -1.36 63.65
C ALA A 47 33.85 -0.29 64.64
N LEU A 48 32.96 0.52 65.20
CA LEU A 48 33.30 1.64 66.08
C LEU A 48 32.97 1.33 67.54
N THR A 49 33.99 1.37 68.40
CA THR A 49 33.86 1.19 69.86
C THR A 49 33.20 2.38 70.56
N ASP A 50 33.29 3.58 69.96
CA ASP A 50 32.52 4.77 70.32
C ASP A 50 31.87 5.36 69.06
N SER A 51 30.57 5.09 68.90
CA SER A 51 29.78 5.53 67.75
C SER A 51 29.06 6.86 67.98
N SER A 52 29.23 7.49 69.14
CA SER A 52 28.44 8.66 69.57
C SER A 52 28.63 9.90 68.69
N ASN A 53 29.74 9.99 67.94
CA ASN A 53 30.05 11.10 67.01
C ASN A 53 30.28 10.68 65.56
N ALA A 54 30.12 9.41 65.22
CA ALA A 54 30.36 8.94 63.85
C ALA A 54 29.21 9.31 62.91
N ARG A 55 29.56 9.75 61.70
CA ARG A 55 28.61 10.22 60.68
C ARG A 55 28.92 9.60 59.32
N ILE A 56 27.97 8.86 58.77
CA ILE A 56 28.03 8.35 57.39
C ILE A 56 27.52 9.43 56.45
N ILE A 57 28.33 9.81 55.46
CA ILE A 57 27.96 10.79 54.46
C ILE A 57 27.79 10.07 53.11
N ILE A 58 26.57 10.01 52.62
CA ILE A 58 26.27 9.46 51.29
C ILE A 58 26.36 10.59 50.27
N THR A 59 27.21 10.43 49.26
CA THR A 59 27.46 11.44 48.22
C THR A 59 27.08 10.88 46.84
N ASP A 60 26.06 11.45 46.21
CA ASP A 60 25.59 11.07 44.88
C ASP A 60 24.81 12.22 44.21
N HIS A 61 24.12 11.98 43.10
CA HIS A 61 23.35 12.98 42.36
C HIS A 61 22.31 13.69 43.25
N ALA A 62 22.54 14.98 43.51
CA ALA A 62 21.81 15.79 44.49
C ALA A 62 20.29 15.72 44.34
N HIS A 63 19.79 16.02 43.13
CA HIS A 63 18.36 16.02 42.86
C HIS A 63 17.72 14.64 43.05
N THR A 64 18.43 13.57 42.67
CA THR A 64 17.93 12.18 42.79
C THR A 64 17.87 11.74 44.25
N LEU A 65 18.87 12.11 45.06
CA LEU A 65 18.87 11.85 46.50
C LEU A 65 17.67 12.53 47.18
N LEU A 66 17.33 13.75 46.78
CA LEU A 66 16.19 14.48 47.33
C LEU A 66 14.86 13.81 46.99
N LEU A 67 14.67 13.38 45.73
CA LEU A 67 13.47 12.62 45.33
C LEU A 67 13.37 11.27 46.04
N MET A 68 14.49 10.58 46.24
CA MET A 68 14.53 9.34 47.04
C MET A 68 14.12 9.60 48.49
N LEU A 69 14.62 10.67 49.10
CA LEU A 69 14.26 11.04 50.47
C LEU A 69 12.79 11.45 50.58
N GLU A 70 12.28 12.22 49.62
CA GLU A 70 10.86 12.57 49.53
C GLU A 70 10.00 11.29 49.53
N TYR A 71 10.35 10.31 48.72
CA TYR A 71 9.67 9.01 48.72
C TYR A 71 9.77 8.26 50.06
N ILE A 72 10.93 8.26 50.71
CA ILE A 72 11.11 7.58 52.00
C ILE A 72 10.16 8.16 53.07
N TYR A 73 9.99 9.49 53.10
CA TYR A 73 9.16 10.15 54.10
C TYR A 73 7.68 10.23 53.73
N LEU A 74 7.35 10.42 52.45
CA LEU A 74 5.98 10.69 51.99
C LEU A 74 5.33 9.50 51.28
N GLY A 75 6.12 8.51 50.86
CA GLY A 75 5.65 7.36 50.07
C GLY A 75 5.43 7.66 48.58
N HIS A 76 5.66 8.90 48.15
CA HIS A 76 5.64 9.34 46.75
C HIS A 76 6.76 10.36 46.51
N TYR A 77 7.12 10.59 45.25
CA TYR A 77 8.03 11.66 44.84
C TYR A 77 7.50 12.30 43.56
N ASP A 78 7.70 13.60 43.38
CA ASP A 78 7.26 14.29 42.16
C ASP A 78 8.45 15.00 41.52
N VAL A 79 8.63 14.76 40.22
CA VAL A 79 9.69 15.45 39.46
C VAL A 79 9.25 16.89 39.26
N ARG A 80 10.07 17.83 39.71
CA ARG A 80 9.83 19.27 39.61
C ARG A 80 11.06 19.95 39.05
N ASP A 81 10.85 20.92 38.17
CA ASP A 81 11.93 21.71 37.55
C ASP A 81 12.75 22.49 38.57
N THR A 82 12.17 22.78 39.74
CA THR A 82 12.83 23.44 40.86
C THR A 82 12.46 22.76 42.17
N LEU A 83 13.48 22.46 42.98
CA LEU A 83 13.30 22.07 44.38
C LEU A 83 13.79 23.22 45.27
N GLU A 84 12.88 23.84 46.00
CA GLU A 84 13.21 24.85 47.01
C GLU A 84 13.64 24.17 48.31
N LEU A 85 14.93 24.24 48.60
CA LEU A 85 15.49 23.83 49.88
C LEU A 85 15.76 25.05 50.76
N PRO A 86 15.82 24.89 52.10
CA PRO A 86 16.10 25.97 53.04
C PRO A 86 17.41 26.75 52.79
N THR A 87 18.30 26.21 51.95
CA THR A 87 19.64 26.71 51.66
C THR A 87 19.88 27.12 50.20
N GLY A 88 18.87 27.01 49.32
CA GLY A 88 18.99 27.39 47.90
C GLY A 88 18.11 26.58 46.96
N GLN A 89 18.03 27.01 45.70
CA GLN A 89 17.21 26.41 44.64
C GLN A 89 18.04 25.42 43.82
N VAL A 90 17.62 24.15 43.77
CA VAL A 90 18.25 23.13 42.90
C VAL A 90 17.45 23.06 41.60
N TYR A 91 18.11 23.30 40.48
CA TYR A 91 17.50 23.26 39.15
C TYR A 91 17.51 21.83 38.59
N GLY A 92 16.32 21.26 38.40
CA GLY A 92 16.12 20.07 37.56
C GLY A 92 15.99 20.53 36.12
N LYS A 93 17.10 20.58 35.36
CA LYS A 93 17.07 20.90 33.91
C LYS A 93 16.79 19.70 33.02
N ASP A 94 16.68 18.51 33.62
CA ASP A 94 16.62 17.26 32.87
C ASP A 94 15.19 16.88 32.54
N HIS A 95 15.01 16.22 31.38
CA HIS A 95 13.74 15.66 30.94
C HIS A 95 13.13 14.75 32.05
N PRO A 96 11.81 14.76 32.29
CA PRO A 96 11.18 13.97 33.36
C PRO A 96 11.56 12.48 33.36
N ALA A 97 11.66 11.88 32.18
CA ALA A 97 12.13 10.50 32.01
C ALA A 97 13.53 10.27 32.60
N ILE A 98 14.46 11.21 32.45
CA ILE A 98 15.82 11.11 33.03
C ILE A 98 15.73 11.03 34.56
N SER A 99 14.90 11.87 35.19
CA SER A 99 14.69 11.85 36.63
C SER A 99 14.14 10.51 37.11
N HIS A 100 13.13 9.95 36.43
CA HIS A 100 12.59 8.64 36.76
C HIS A 100 13.61 7.51 36.60
N ILE A 101 14.45 7.54 35.56
CA ILE A 101 15.52 6.56 35.35
C ILE A 101 16.55 6.60 36.49
N ARG A 102 16.98 7.80 36.89
CA ARG A 102 17.93 7.97 38.00
C ARG A 102 17.33 7.50 39.33
N VAL A 103 16.07 7.85 39.61
CA VAL A 103 15.37 7.41 40.82
C VAL A 103 15.19 5.89 40.82
N HIS A 104 14.88 5.28 39.67
CA HIS A 104 14.84 3.83 39.52
C HIS A 104 16.19 3.19 39.88
N ALA A 105 17.28 3.68 39.30
CA ALA A 105 18.63 3.19 39.57
C ALA A 105 18.96 3.30 41.06
N PHE A 106 18.61 4.43 41.71
CA PHE A 106 18.84 4.62 43.14
C PHE A 106 18.01 3.70 44.02
N GLY A 107 16.76 3.45 43.63
CA GLY A 107 15.89 2.47 44.28
C GLY A 107 16.53 1.08 44.32
N LYS A 108 17.16 0.65 43.21
CA LYS A 108 17.91 -0.61 43.17
C LYS A 108 19.23 -0.54 43.91
N LYS A 109 20.05 0.49 43.65
CA LYS A 109 21.37 0.72 44.28
C LYS A 109 21.29 0.69 45.80
N TYR A 110 20.43 1.52 46.38
CA TYR A 110 20.24 1.63 47.83
C TYR A 110 19.21 0.63 48.38
N LYS A 111 18.66 -0.26 47.55
CA LYS A 111 17.65 -1.25 47.95
C LYS A 111 16.49 -0.62 48.72
N VAL A 112 15.93 0.46 48.17
CA VAL A 112 14.78 1.17 48.75
C VAL A 112 13.49 0.47 48.32
N SER A 113 12.77 -0.11 49.28
CA SER A 113 11.57 -0.91 49.00
C SER A 113 10.50 -0.11 48.24
N GLY A 114 10.08 -0.62 47.08
CA GLY A 114 9.03 -0.06 46.22
C GLY A 114 9.45 1.13 45.33
N LEU A 115 10.61 1.75 45.57
CA LEU A 115 11.01 2.96 44.85
C LEU A 115 11.27 2.71 43.36
N ALA A 116 12.01 1.65 43.03
CA ALA A 116 12.32 1.30 41.65
C ALA A 116 11.04 0.97 40.86
N ALA A 117 10.11 0.20 41.46
CA ALA A 117 8.84 -0.12 40.84
C ALA A 117 7.98 1.13 40.56
N LEU A 118 7.86 2.03 41.54
CA LEU A 118 7.14 3.29 41.36
C LEU A 118 7.78 4.17 40.29
N ALA A 119 9.12 4.21 40.23
CA ALA A 119 9.81 4.99 39.22
C ALA A 119 9.62 4.44 37.81
N LEU A 120 9.58 3.11 37.65
CA LEU A 120 9.27 2.47 36.39
C LEU A 120 7.82 2.73 35.96
N GLU A 121 6.87 2.68 36.91
CA GLU A 121 5.47 3.04 36.66
C GLU A 121 5.35 4.49 36.17
N LYS A 122 5.99 5.43 36.86
CA LYS A 122 6.00 6.84 36.46
C LYS A 122 6.68 7.08 35.10
N LEU A 123 7.73 6.33 34.77
CA LEU A 123 8.39 6.39 33.45
C LEU A 123 7.46 5.95 32.30
N ARG A 124 6.51 5.06 32.58
CA ARG A 124 5.52 4.56 31.60
C ARG A 124 4.33 5.50 31.43
N CYS A 125 4.18 6.51 32.30
CA CYS A 125 3.10 7.49 32.21
C CYS A 125 3.30 8.43 31.01
N SER A 126 2.19 9.01 30.54
CA SER A 126 2.22 9.94 29.41
C SER A 126 2.99 11.24 29.70
N GLU A 127 3.12 11.60 30.97
CA GLU A 127 3.82 12.79 31.44
C GLU A 127 5.35 12.70 31.24
N SER A 128 5.89 11.49 31.09
CA SER A 128 7.30 11.23 30.76
C SER A 128 7.50 10.85 29.29
N TYR A 129 6.61 11.29 28.40
CA TYR A 129 6.74 11.08 26.96
C TYR A 129 8.13 11.53 26.46
N ILE A 130 8.83 10.63 25.76
CA ILE A 130 10.17 10.89 25.23
C ILE A 130 10.05 11.29 23.76
N ALA A 131 10.36 12.53 23.41
CA ALA A 131 10.45 12.95 22.01
C ALA A 131 11.61 12.24 21.30
N ALA A 132 11.58 12.19 19.96
CA ALA A 132 12.64 11.52 19.19
C ALA A 132 14.01 12.20 19.39
N GLU A 133 14.02 13.52 19.53
CA GLU A 133 15.21 14.34 19.79
C GLU A 133 15.83 14.08 21.17
N ASP A 134 15.00 13.87 22.20
CA ASP A 134 15.47 13.58 23.56
C ASP A 134 15.83 12.10 23.78
N PHE A 135 15.43 11.22 22.85
CA PHE A 135 15.51 9.77 23.05
C PHE A 135 16.94 9.29 23.30
N VAL A 136 17.92 9.83 22.58
CA VAL A 136 19.32 9.46 22.74
C VAL A 136 19.84 9.90 24.11
N ASP A 137 19.51 11.09 24.58
CA ASP A 137 19.96 11.58 25.88
C ASP A 137 19.35 10.79 27.04
N VAL A 138 18.06 10.43 26.92
CA VAL A 138 17.39 9.52 27.86
C VAL A 138 18.08 8.14 27.88
N LEU A 139 18.39 7.61 26.70
CA LEU A 139 19.07 6.32 26.57
C LEU A 139 20.48 6.34 27.18
N ARG A 140 21.24 7.41 26.95
CA ARG A 140 22.57 7.59 27.55
C ARG A 140 22.52 7.53 29.07
N VAL A 141 21.56 8.20 29.69
CA VAL A 141 21.41 8.14 31.16
C VAL A 141 21.10 6.71 31.63
N ALA A 142 20.23 5.98 30.94
CA ALA A 142 19.94 4.59 31.32
C ALA A 142 21.18 3.67 31.23
N TYR A 143 22.06 3.92 30.26
CA TYR A 143 23.27 3.12 30.04
C TYR A 143 24.49 3.59 30.87
N GLN A 144 24.42 4.75 31.54
CA GLN A 144 25.45 5.19 32.50
C GLN A 144 25.46 4.39 33.80
N TYR A 145 24.34 3.79 34.19
CA TYR A 145 24.23 2.94 35.38
C TYR A 145 24.65 1.50 35.06
N SER A 146 24.78 0.66 36.10
CA SER A 146 24.99 -0.78 35.87
C SER A 146 23.73 -1.44 35.28
N ALA A 147 23.91 -2.60 34.65
CA ALA A 147 22.78 -3.39 34.15
C ALA A 147 21.83 -3.80 35.28
N GLU A 148 22.35 -4.15 36.46
CA GLU A 148 21.51 -4.53 37.62
C GLU A 148 20.60 -3.39 38.10
N GLU A 149 21.02 -2.14 37.92
CA GLU A 149 20.27 -0.96 38.35
C GLU A 149 19.22 -0.52 37.33
N THR A 150 19.35 -0.91 36.06
CA THR A 150 18.55 -0.34 34.94
C THR A 150 18.10 -1.34 33.88
N ASP A 151 18.26 -2.65 34.07
CA ASP A 151 17.77 -3.71 33.18
C ASP A 151 16.31 -3.56 32.76
N ASP A 152 15.41 -3.33 33.72
CA ASP A 152 13.98 -3.12 33.47
C ASP A 152 13.74 -1.88 32.59
N VAL A 153 14.45 -0.79 32.89
CA VAL A 153 14.40 0.46 32.13
C VAL A 153 14.93 0.28 30.72
N ARG A 154 16.08 -0.39 30.55
CA ARG A 154 16.67 -0.66 29.23
C ARG A 154 15.76 -1.51 28.38
N THR A 155 15.08 -2.48 28.99
CA THR A 155 14.08 -3.33 28.32
C THR A 155 12.90 -2.50 27.82
N ASP A 156 12.36 -1.60 28.64
CA ASP A 156 11.28 -0.69 28.24
C ASP A 156 11.72 0.29 27.15
N LEU A 157 12.93 0.88 27.26
CA LEU A 157 13.47 1.78 26.24
C LEU A 157 13.72 1.07 24.90
N LEU A 158 14.17 -0.19 24.93
CA LEU A 158 14.28 -1.02 23.73
C LEU A 158 12.90 -1.24 23.10
N ALA A 159 11.87 -1.54 23.91
CA ALA A 159 10.51 -1.69 23.39
C ALA A 159 9.99 -0.40 22.73
N VAL A 160 10.26 0.77 23.34
CA VAL A 160 9.93 2.09 22.76
C VAL A 160 10.65 2.30 21.44
N ALA A 161 11.95 2.00 21.36
CA ALA A 161 12.72 2.13 20.12
C ALA A 161 12.22 1.19 19.01
N LEU A 162 11.84 -0.03 19.35
CA LEU A 162 11.28 -0.99 18.39
C LEU A 162 9.90 -0.55 17.88
N ALA A 163 9.06 0.00 18.76
CA ALA A 163 7.75 0.52 18.37
C ALA A 163 7.85 1.74 17.43
N ARG A 164 8.92 2.53 17.58
CA ARG A 164 9.17 3.76 16.81
C ARG A 164 10.33 3.63 15.83
N PHE A 165 10.67 2.40 15.46
CA PHE A 165 11.88 2.12 14.69
C PHE A 165 11.97 2.92 13.39
N ASP A 166 10.82 3.19 12.76
CA ASP A 166 10.73 3.96 11.52
C ASP A 166 11.19 5.40 11.69
N ASP A 167 10.77 6.04 12.78
CA ASP A 167 11.13 7.42 13.11
C ASP A 167 12.62 7.51 13.46
N LEU A 168 13.11 6.54 14.25
CA LEU A 168 14.53 6.46 14.61
C LEU A 168 15.42 6.20 13.38
N ALA A 169 15.03 5.26 12.51
CA ALA A 169 15.80 4.89 11.33
C ALA A 169 15.81 5.97 10.24
N ALA A 170 14.78 6.83 10.20
CA ALA A 170 14.75 7.97 9.30
C ALA A 170 15.67 9.12 9.75
N SER A 171 16.03 9.18 11.03
CA SER A 171 16.86 10.24 11.59
C SER A 171 18.35 9.90 11.51
N GLN A 172 19.05 10.53 10.56
CA GLN A 172 20.51 10.39 10.45
C GLN A 172 21.22 10.82 11.74
N VAL A 173 20.73 11.87 12.42
CA VAL A 173 21.32 12.38 13.67
C VAL A 173 21.30 11.31 14.76
N ILE A 174 20.16 10.64 14.96
CA ILE A 174 20.01 9.59 15.99
C ILE A 174 20.93 8.42 15.68
N LEU A 175 21.01 7.97 14.42
CA LEU A 175 21.89 6.87 14.02
C LEU A 175 23.37 7.19 14.23
N THR A 176 23.79 8.43 13.93
CA THR A 176 25.16 8.87 14.18
C THR A 176 25.46 8.90 15.67
N GLN A 177 24.59 9.47 16.48
CA GLN A 177 24.76 9.50 17.93
C GLN A 177 24.81 8.10 18.56
N LEU A 178 23.96 7.16 18.10
CA LEU A 178 24.00 5.76 18.54
C LEU A 178 25.34 5.06 18.22
N ALA A 179 26.02 5.47 17.15
CA ALA A 179 27.32 4.93 16.76
C ALA A 179 28.50 5.61 17.49
N GLU A 180 28.37 6.89 17.83
CA GLU A 180 29.41 7.68 18.49
C GLU A 180 29.55 7.36 19.98
N PHE A 181 28.44 7.15 20.69
CA PHE A 181 28.47 6.89 22.13
C PHE A 181 28.80 5.43 22.43
N GLU A 182 29.94 5.19 23.08
CA GLU A 182 30.41 3.84 23.42
C GLU A 182 29.45 3.12 24.37
N GLU A 183 28.80 3.84 25.28
CA GLU A 183 27.82 3.29 26.22
C GLU A 183 26.56 2.75 25.52
N LEU A 184 26.30 3.17 24.28
CA LEU A 184 25.13 2.76 23.51
C LEU A 184 25.41 1.57 22.59
N ARG A 185 26.64 1.06 22.55
CA ARG A 185 27.00 -0.09 21.69
C ARG A 185 26.18 -1.33 22.01
N ASP A 186 25.94 -1.61 23.29
CA ASP A 186 25.12 -2.74 23.72
C ASP A 186 23.66 -2.59 23.26
N PHE A 187 23.13 -1.37 23.31
CA PHE A 187 21.79 -1.07 22.79
C PHE A 187 21.73 -1.28 21.28
N ALA A 188 22.70 -0.73 20.54
CA ALA A 188 22.77 -0.89 19.09
C ALA A 188 22.88 -2.38 18.69
N ALA A 189 23.67 -3.16 19.42
CA ALA A 189 23.79 -4.61 19.24
C ALA A 189 22.46 -5.33 19.50
N GLN A 190 21.71 -4.94 20.53
CA GLN A 190 20.37 -5.47 20.79
C GLN A 190 19.35 -5.08 19.73
N LEU A 191 19.50 -3.91 19.11
CA LEU A 191 18.59 -3.44 18.06
C LEU A 191 18.77 -4.23 16.74
N LEU A 192 20.01 -4.59 16.39
CA LEU A 192 20.37 -5.21 15.10
C LEU A 192 19.50 -6.40 14.70
N PRO A 193 19.29 -7.45 15.52
CA PRO A 193 18.44 -8.59 15.15
C PRO A 193 17.01 -8.20 14.80
N HIS A 194 16.48 -7.14 15.42
CA HIS A 194 15.13 -6.65 15.14
C HIS A 194 15.09 -5.86 13.84
N VAL A 195 16.11 -5.04 13.54
CA VAL A 195 16.22 -4.31 12.27
C VAL A 195 16.14 -5.27 11.08
N PHE A 196 16.87 -6.40 11.14
CA PHE A 196 16.84 -7.39 10.07
C PHE A 196 15.46 -8.04 9.89
N LYS A 197 14.76 -8.34 10.99
CA LYS A 197 13.38 -8.87 10.94
C LYS A 197 12.41 -7.86 10.33
N PHE A 198 12.50 -6.58 10.73
CA PHE A 198 11.67 -5.51 10.18
C PHE A 198 11.97 -5.27 8.69
N ALA A 199 13.24 -5.27 8.29
CA ALA A 199 13.64 -5.13 6.89
C ALA A 199 13.12 -6.28 6.03
N ALA A 200 13.24 -7.53 6.51
CA ALA A 200 12.72 -8.70 5.81
C ALA A 200 11.19 -8.65 5.65
N ALA A 201 10.45 -8.30 6.71
CA ALA A 201 8.99 -8.18 6.68
C ALA A 201 8.52 -7.03 5.75
N ARG A 202 9.28 -5.94 5.65
CA ARG A 202 9.02 -4.86 4.69
C ARG A 202 9.23 -5.32 3.26
N TYR A 203 10.33 -6.01 3.02
CA TYR A 203 10.67 -6.49 1.69
C TYR A 203 9.59 -7.45 1.18
N SER A 204 9.16 -8.41 2.00
CA SER A 204 8.08 -9.35 1.64
C SER A 204 6.75 -8.63 1.39
N LYS A 205 6.34 -7.70 2.26
CA LYS A 205 5.10 -6.94 2.07
C LYS A 205 5.12 -6.08 0.80
N SER A 206 6.26 -5.49 0.48
CA SER A 206 6.46 -4.71 -0.76
C SER A 206 6.37 -5.62 -1.99
N GLU A 207 6.98 -6.80 -1.97
CA GLU A 207 6.86 -7.78 -3.06
C GLU A 207 5.42 -8.27 -3.23
N ASP A 208 4.71 -8.58 -2.15
CA ASP A 208 3.29 -8.97 -2.20
C ASP A 208 2.41 -7.91 -2.85
N LEU A 209 2.65 -6.63 -2.55
CA LEU A 209 1.92 -5.52 -3.17
C LEU A 209 2.23 -5.39 -4.66
N LYS A 210 3.51 -5.58 -5.05
CA LYS A 210 3.91 -5.60 -6.47
C LYS A 210 3.27 -6.77 -7.20
N LEU A 211 3.27 -7.96 -6.61
CA LEU A 211 2.64 -9.16 -7.18
C LEU A 211 1.14 -8.96 -7.37
N LYS A 212 0.42 -8.48 -6.36
CA LYS A 212 -1.03 -8.17 -6.47
C LYS A 212 -1.34 -7.15 -7.57
N ARG A 213 -0.49 -6.13 -7.74
CA ARG A 213 -0.63 -5.15 -8.81
C ARG A 213 -0.44 -5.79 -10.18
N LEU A 214 0.58 -6.64 -10.33
CA LEU A 214 0.83 -7.38 -11.58
C LEU A 214 -0.30 -8.36 -11.90
N GLU A 215 -0.80 -9.12 -10.93
CA GLU A 215 -1.96 -10.01 -11.10
C GLU A 215 -3.20 -9.25 -11.59
N THR A 216 -3.46 -8.07 -11.03
CA THR A 216 -4.58 -7.23 -11.45
C THR A 216 -4.40 -6.74 -12.89
N GLN A 217 -3.18 -6.37 -13.28
CA GLN A 217 -2.87 -5.98 -14.65
C GLN A 217 -3.01 -7.14 -15.64
N VAL A 218 -2.53 -8.33 -15.28
CA VAL A 218 -2.65 -9.55 -16.09
C VAL A 218 -4.12 -9.87 -16.34
N ARG A 219 -4.93 -9.93 -15.28
CA ARG A 219 -6.38 -10.14 -15.38
C ARG A 219 -7.07 -9.11 -16.26
N GLY A 220 -6.67 -7.84 -16.15
CA GLY A 220 -7.17 -6.76 -17.00
C GLY A 220 -6.81 -6.93 -18.48
N ARG A 221 -5.63 -7.49 -18.78
CA ARG A 221 -5.20 -7.81 -20.14
C ARG A 221 -5.92 -9.04 -20.70
N GLU A 222 -6.10 -10.09 -19.90
CA GLU A 222 -6.87 -11.28 -20.26
C GLU A 222 -8.30 -10.92 -20.68
N GLY A 223 -8.98 -10.05 -19.91
CA GLY A 223 -10.32 -9.58 -20.25
C GLY A 223 -10.39 -8.68 -21.50
N LYS A 224 -9.28 -8.07 -21.92
CA LYS A 224 -9.18 -7.38 -23.21
C LYS A 224 -8.99 -8.36 -24.36
N ILE A 225 -8.16 -9.38 -24.17
CA ILE A 225 -7.92 -10.44 -25.16
C ILE A 225 -9.24 -11.16 -25.48
N GLN A 226 -9.99 -11.60 -24.46
CA GLN A 226 -11.28 -12.27 -24.67
C GLN A 226 -12.29 -11.43 -25.45
N ARG A 227 -12.30 -10.10 -25.23
CA ARG A 227 -13.16 -9.18 -25.98
C ARG A 227 -12.74 -9.07 -27.44
N LEU A 228 -11.43 -8.96 -27.70
CA LEU A 228 -10.90 -8.93 -29.06
C LEU A 228 -11.16 -10.24 -29.80
N GLU A 229 -10.97 -11.39 -29.15
CA GLU A 229 -11.29 -12.70 -29.71
C GLU A 229 -12.76 -12.80 -30.12
N SER A 230 -13.67 -12.34 -29.25
CA SER A 230 -15.11 -12.30 -29.56
C SER A 230 -15.43 -11.40 -30.76
N GLN A 231 -14.76 -10.25 -30.88
CA GLN A 231 -14.91 -9.35 -32.03
C GLN A 231 -14.41 -9.98 -33.32
N VAL A 232 -13.23 -10.62 -33.29
CA VAL A 232 -12.66 -11.35 -34.43
C VAL A 232 -13.65 -12.42 -34.89
N HIS A 233 -14.19 -13.21 -33.98
CA HIS A 233 -15.16 -14.25 -34.32
C HIS A 233 -16.44 -13.68 -34.95
N GLY A 234 -16.91 -12.54 -34.44
CA GLY A 234 -18.03 -11.79 -35.03
C GLY A 234 -17.75 -11.31 -36.46
N CYS A 235 -16.53 -10.82 -36.72
CA CYS A 235 -16.08 -10.42 -38.06
C CYS A 235 -15.97 -11.63 -39.00
N GLU A 236 -15.41 -12.75 -38.56
CA GLU A 236 -15.35 -13.99 -39.34
C GLU A 236 -16.74 -14.46 -39.78
N ALA A 237 -17.73 -14.42 -38.88
CA ALA A 237 -19.10 -14.77 -39.19
C ALA A 237 -19.76 -13.83 -40.21
N LYS A 238 -19.44 -12.52 -40.18
CA LYS A 238 -19.89 -11.56 -41.19
C LYS A 238 -19.26 -11.84 -42.55
N ILE A 239 -17.95 -12.12 -42.60
CA ILE A 239 -17.24 -12.45 -43.83
C ILE A 239 -17.85 -13.70 -44.48
N LYS A 240 -18.10 -14.76 -43.71
CA LYS A 240 -18.75 -15.98 -44.23
C LYS A 240 -20.13 -15.71 -44.85
N ARG A 241 -20.93 -14.83 -44.23
CA ARG A 241 -22.24 -14.41 -44.78
C ARG A 241 -22.12 -13.58 -46.05
N LEU A 242 -21.16 -12.67 -46.12
CA LEU A 242 -20.91 -11.90 -47.35
C LEU A 242 -20.44 -12.79 -48.49
N GLN A 243 -19.54 -13.74 -48.22
CA GLN A 243 -19.07 -14.71 -49.21
C GLN A 243 -20.21 -15.57 -49.78
N SER A 244 -21.16 -16.02 -48.95
CA SER A 244 -22.32 -16.76 -49.47
C SER A 244 -23.23 -15.88 -50.32
N HIS A 245 -23.41 -14.60 -49.95
CA HIS A 245 -24.19 -13.64 -50.72
C HIS A 245 -23.57 -13.37 -52.10
N VAL A 246 -22.25 -13.15 -52.14
CA VAL A 246 -21.49 -12.97 -53.39
C VAL A 246 -21.66 -14.18 -54.31
N ARG A 247 -21.47 -15.41 -53.80
CA ARG A 247 -21.72 -16.63 -54.59
C ARG A 247 -23.15 -16.72 -55.13
N GLY A 248 -24.13 -16.29 -54.34
CA GLY A 248 -25.53 -16.23 -54.78
C GLY A 248 -25.74 -15.24 -55.94
N CYS A 249 -25.14 -14.06 -55.85
CA CYS A 249 -25.16 -13.06 -56.92
C CYS A 249 -24.44 -13.54 -58.18
N GLU A 250 -23.27 -14.16 -58.05
CA GLU A 250 -22.54 -14.78 -59.16
C GLU A 250 -23.39 -15.82 -59.89
N GLY A 251 -24.10 -16.68 -59.14
CA GLY A 251 -25.02 -17.66 -59.71
C GLY A 251 -26.17 -17.03 -60.50
N LYS A 252 -26.77 -15.95 -59.98
CA LYS A 252 -27.80 -15.19 -60.72
C LYS A 252 -27.26 -14.55 -61.99
N LEU A 253 -26.06 -13.96 -61.93
CA LEU A 253 -25.42 -13.35 -63.09
C LEU A 253 -25.15 -14.37 -64.20
N GLN A 254 -24.71 -15.59 -63.84
CA GLN A 254 -24.51 -16.65 -64.82
C GLN A 254 -25.82 -17.08 -65.49
N ARG A 255 -26.92 -17.17 -64.73
CA ARG A 255 -28.25 -17.46 -65.30
C ARG A 255 -28.69 -16.37 -66.29
N PHE A 256 -28.53 -15.09 -65.93
CA PHE A 256 -28.83 -14.00 -66.84
C PHE A 256 -27.96 -14.01 -68.10
N LYS A 257 -26.66 -14.30 -67.98
CA LYS A 257 -25.77 -14.44 -69.14
C LYS A 257 -26.24 -15.56 -70.09
N SER A 258 -26.65 -16.71 -69.57
CA SER A 258 -27.19 -17.78 -70.40
C SER A 258 -28.50 -17.38 -71.07
N ALA A 259 -29.45 -16.82 -70.31
CA ALA A 259 -30.72 -16.36 -70.87
C ALA A 259 -30.53 -15.29 -71.97
N ALA A 260 -29.57 -14.38 -71.81
CA ALA A 260 -29.24 -13.39 -72.83
C ALA A 260 -28.68 -14.03 -74.11
N ARG A 261 -27.87 -15.09 -73.99
CA ARG A 261 -27.39 -15.86 -75.16
C ARG A 261 -28.53 -16.58 -75.87
N ASP A 262 -29.43 -17.21 -75.11
CA ASP A 262 -30.59 -17.91 -75.67
C ASP A 262 -31.50 -16.93 -76.43
N TRP A 263 -31.78 -15.77 -75.82
CA TRP A 263 -32.53 -14.69 -76.47
C TRP A 263 -31.85 -14.18 -77.75
N LEU A 264 -30.53 -14.00 -77.75
CA LEU A 264 -29.79 -13.58 -78.94
C LEU A 264 -29.95 -14.60 -80.08
N GLY A 265 -29.83 -15.90 -79.78
CA GLY A 265 -30.07 -16.96 -80.76
C GLY A 265 -31.50 -16.94 -81.30
N ASN A 266 -32.50 -16.77 -80.44
CA ASN A 266 -33.90 -16.65 -80.88
C ASN A 266 -34.12 -15.45 -81.83
N VAL A 267 -33.47 -14.32 -81.55
CA VAL A 267 -33.54 -13.12 -82.42
C VAL A 267 -32.89 -13.39 -83.79
N GLU A 268 -31.77 -14.10 -83.84
CA GLU A 268 -31.13 -14.48 -85.10
C GLU A 268 -32.00 -15.42 -85.95
N ILE A 269 -32.66 -16.40 -85.31
CA ILE A 269 -33.62 -17.29 -85.97
C ILE A 269 -34.79 -16.48 -86.54
N ALA A 270 -35.44 -15.66 -85.70
CA ALA A 270 -36.58 -14.84 -86.11
C ALA A 270 -36.21 -13.85 -87.25
N LYS A 271 -35.01 -13.29 -87.21
CA LYS A 271 -34.47 -12.44 -88.29
C LYS A 271 -34.36 -13.23 -89.60
N THR A 272 -33.90 -14.47 -89.53
CA THR A 272 -33.76 -15.35 -90.71
C THR A 272 -35.14 -15.70 -91.29
N GLU A 273 -36.09 -16.07 -90.44
CA GLU A 273 -37.48 -16.34 -90.85
C GLU A 273 -38.14 -15.13 -91.50
N PHE A 274 -37.98 -13.94 -90.90
CA PHE A 274 -38.49 -12.69 -91.47
C PHE A 274 -37.93 -12.41 -92.87
N LEU A 275 -36.62 -12.65 -93.09
CA LEU A 275 -36.01 -12.49 -94.41
C LEU A 275 -36.58 -13.47 -95.44
N MET A 276 -36.82 -14.73 -95.06
CA MET A 276 -37.46 -15.72 -95.93
C MET A 276 -38.90 -15.31 -96.29
N LEU A 277 -39.70 -14.91 -95.30
CA LEU A 277 -41.08 -14.44 -95.52
C LEU A 277 -41.11 -13.19 -96.43
N LYS A 278 -40.19 -12.25 -96.23
CA LYS A 278 -40.05 -11.07 -97.09
C LYS A 278 -39.74 -11.45 -98.53
N GLN A 279 -38.89 -12.47 -98.75
CA GLN A 279 -38.56 -12.97 -100.08
C GLN A 279 -39.76 -13.67 -100.75
N GLN A 280 -40.50 -14.50 -100.00
CA GLN A 280 -41.75 -15.10 -100.47
C GLN A 280 -42.79 -14.05 -100.85
N ALA A 281 -43.01 -13.04 -99.99
CA ALA A 281 -43.92 -11.95 -100.30
C ALA A 281 -43.53 -11.23 -101.61
N SER A 282 -42.23 -11.01 -101.83
CA SER A 282 -41.71 -10.43 -103.08
C SER A 282 -41.89 -11.36 -104.30
N GLN A 283 -41.94 -12.67 -104.13
CA GLN A 283 -42.30 -13.61 -105.19
C GLN A 283 -43.79 -13.54 -105.50
N TYR A 284 -44.65 -13.62 -104.49
CA TYR A 284 -46.10 -13.52 -104.68
C TYR A 284 -46.53 -12.20 -105.34
N GLU A 285 -45.90 -11.08 -104.98
CA GLU A 285 -46.16 -9.80 -105.65
C GLU A 285 -45.82 -9.84 -107.13
N ARG A 286 -44.69 -10.45 -107.51
CA ARG A 286 -44.30 -10.64 -108.92
C ARG A 286 -45.28 -11.54 -109.66
N GLU A 287 -45.62 -12.71 -109.11
CA GLU A 287 -46.59 -13.64 -109.72
C GLU A 287 -47.96 -12.98 -109.90
N ARG A 288 -48.42 -12.21 -108.90
CA ARG A 288 -49.67 -11.45 -108.99
C ARG A 288 -49.61 -10.40 -110.10
N ASP A 289 -48.50 -9.67 -110.20
CA ASP A 289 -48.34 -8.63 -111.21
C ASP A 289 -48.20 -9.23 -112.63
N GLU A 290 -47.53 -10.38 -112.79
CA GLU A 290 -47.49 -11.16 -114.02
C GLU A 290 -48.88 -11.68 -114.42
N ALA A 291 -49.63 -12.24 -113.47
CA ALA A 291 -51.00 -12.71 -113.72
C ALA A 291 -51.93 -11.55 -114.12
N ARG A 292 -51.79 -10.37 -113.50
CA ARG A 292 -52.49 -9.15 -113.91
C ARG A 292 -52.13 -8.72 -115.33
N GLU A 293 -50.87 -8.84 -115.72
CA GLU A 293 -50.42 -8.49 -117.07
C GLU A 293 -50.90 -9.50 -118.13
N MET A 294 -50.93 -10.80 -117.80
CA MET A 294 -51.54 -11.83 -118.66
C MET A 294 -53.03 -11.55 -118.89
N LEU A 295 -53.80 -11.24 -117.83
CA LEU A 295 -55.21 -10.86 -117.96
C LEU A 295 -55.40 -9.62 -118.84
N ARG A 296 -54.50 -8.63 -118.79
CA ARG A 296 -54.56 -7.48 -119.72
C ARG A 296 -54.35 -7.91 -121.18
N ARG A 297 -53.41 -8.83 -121.43
CA ARG A 297 -53.16 -9.37 -122.77
C ARG A 297 -54.34 -10.16 -123.30
N ASP A 298 -54.98 -10.99 -122.47
CA ASP A 298 -56.17 -11.76 -122.87
C ASP A 298 -57.37 -10.85 -123.17
N VAL A 299 -57.56 -9.77 -122.40
CA VAL A 299 -58.57 -8.74 -122.70
C VAL A 299 -58.25 -8.00 -124.01
N GLN A 300 -56.98 -7.78 -124.34
CA GLN A 300 -56.57 -7.24 -125.65
C GLN A 300 -56.69 -8.26 -126.79
N GLY A 301 -56.52 -9.56 -126.54
CA GLY A 301 -56.70 -10.65 -127.50
C GLY A 301 -58.18 -10.99 -127.79
N CYS A 302 -59.06 -10.82 -126.81
CA CYS A 302 -60.51 -11.00 -126.98
C CYS A 302 -61.21 -9.84 -127.73
N GLY A 303 -60.46 -8.83 -128.19
CA GLY A 303 -60.96 -7.80 -129.10
C GLY A 303 -61.26 -8.27 -130.52
N GLU A 304 -60.87 -9.50 -130.91
CA GLU A 304 -61.01 -9.99 -132.30
C GLU A 304 -62.08 -11.08 -132.54
N CYS A 305 -62.83 -11.51 -131.52
CA CYS A 305 -63.89 -12.51 -131.71
C CYS A 305 -65.25 -12.07 -131.14
N GLY A 306 -65.80 -11.00 -131.71
CA GLY A 306 -67.24 -10.94 -131.98
C GLY A 306 -67.50 -11.68 -133.30
N GLY A 307 -68.29 -12.74 -133.37
CA GLY A 307 -68.98 -13.47 -132.33
C GLY A 307 -69.66 -14.68 -132.96
N ARG A 308 -69.85 -15.73 -132.14
CA ARG A 308 -70.97 -16.66 -132.26
C ARG A 308 -71.00 -17.61 -131.06
N LEU A 309 -72.22 -17.97 -130.65
CA LEU A 309 -72.60 -19.05 -129.72
C LEU A 309 -72.38 -18.73 -128.23
N ILE A 310 -73.23 -19.08 -127.26
CA ILE A 310 -74.50 -19.84 -127.18
C ILE A 310 -75.16 -19.42 -125.84
N CYS A 311 -76.49 -19.29 -125.83
CA CYS A 311 -77.29 -19.38 -124.62
C CYS A 311 -77.29 -20.82 -124.09
N ILE A 312 -76.87 -21.07 -122.84
CA ILE A 312 -77.30 -22.26 -122.09
C ILE A 312 -78.13 -21.80 -120.90
N LYS A 313 -79.39 -22.24 -120.93
CA LYS A 313 -80.43 -22.18 -119.91
C LYS A 313 -80.02 -22.98 -118.65
N GLY A 314 -80.53 -22.55 -117.50
CA GLY A 314 -81.19 -23.48 -116.57
C GLY A 314 -80.48 -23.75 -115.25
N CYS A 315 -81.01 -23.10 -114.20
CA CYS A 315 -81.18 -23.51 -112.79
C CYS A 315 -81.21 -25.03 -112.49
N PRO A 316 -81.04 -25.45 -111.21
CA PRO A 316 -81.36 -24.73 -109.95
C PRO A 316 -80.18 -24.14 -109.19
#